data_AF-A0A920QIE8-F1
#
_entry.id   AF-A0A920QIE8-F1
#
_cell.length_a   1.000
_cell.length_b   1.000
_cell.length_c   1.000
_cell.angle_alpha   90.00
_cell.angle_beta   90.00
_cell.angle_gamma   90.00
#
_symmetry.space_group_name_H-M   'P 1'
#
loop_
_entity.id
_entity.type
_entity.pdbx_description
1 polymer ?
#
loop_
_entity_poly.entity_id
_entity_poly.type
_entity_poly.pdbx_seq_one_letter_code
_entity_poly.pdbx_strand_id
1 'polypeptide(L)'
;MLNNQGRYLAIGTGGEVRVSTAELVAREIRIIGSFVGNFTDLVEVTNLTVRGDLISKVSTYPMNEVNRALHDLRDGKILGRAVLVPN
;
A
#
# COMPACT_ATOMS: atom_id res chain seq x y z
N MET A 1 -16.01 6.78 -11.26
CA MET A 1 -15.08 6.67 -12.40
C MET A 1 -14.01 7.75 -12.27
N LEU A 2 -12.83 7.56 -12.86
CA LEU A 2 -11.76 8.59 -12.85
C LEU A 2 -12.27 9.88 -13.52
N ASN A 3 -11.62 11.02 -13.28
CA ASN A 3 -11.85 12.26 -14.05
C ASN A 3 -11.09 12.22 -15.38
N ASN A 4 -11.37 13.18 -16.28
CA ASN A 4 -10.59 13.32 -17.51
C ASN A 4 -9.10 13.51 -17.18
N GLN A 5 -8.23 12.86 -17.96
CA GLN A 5 -6.78 12.75 -17.76
C GLN A 5 -6.36 12.08 -16.44
N GLY A 6 -7.30 11.39 -15.79
CA GLY A 6 -7.08 10.70 -14.53
C GLY A 6 -5.99 9.62 -14.62
N ARG A 7 -5.34 9.37 -13.48
CA ARG A 7 -4.30 8.34 -13.33
C ARG A 7 -4.79 7.26 -12.39
N TYR A 8 -4.78 6.01 -12.86
CA TYR A 8 -4.95 4.82 -12.01
C TYR A 8 -3.57 4.25 -11.70
N LEU A 9 -3.15 4.31 -10.43
CA LEU A 9 -1.92 3.68 -9.97
C LEU A 9 -2.25 2.30 -9.39
N ALA A 10 -1.85 1.25 -10.10
CA ALA A 10 -1.98 -0.13 -9.65
C ALA A 10 -0.80 -0.48 -8.72
N ILE A 11 -1.12 -0.74 -7.44
CA ILE A 11 -0.14 -1.10 -6.40
C ILE A 11 -0.23 -2.57 -5.98
N GLY A 12 -1.46 -3.10 -5.86
CA GLY A 12 -1.71 -4.49 -5.47
C GLY A 12 -1.72 -5.43 -6.66
N THR A 13 -1.31 -6.69 -6.44
CA THR A 13 -1.15 -7.71 -7.50
C THR A 13 -2.22 -8.80 -7.47
N GLY A 14 -3.23 -8.68 -6.61
CA GLY A 14 -4.25 -9.72 -6.41
C GLY A 14 -5.43 -9.70 -7.39
N GLY A 15 -5.40 -8.89 -8.46
CA GLY A 15 -6.55 -8.71 -9.35
C GLY A 15 -6.20 -8.13 -10.71
N GLU A 16 -7.22 -7.73 -11.47
CA GLU A 16 -7.11 -7.24 -12.84
C GLU A 16 -7.67 -5.81 -12.99
N VAL A 17 -7.10 -5.03 -13.91
CA VAL A 17 -7.65 -3.73 -14.33
C VAL A 17 -8.35 -3.90 -15.67
N ARG A 18 -9.67 -3.66 -15.69
CA ARG A 18 -10.50 -3.72 -16.91
C ARG A 18 -11.06 -2.32 -17.21
N VAL A 19 -10.74 -1.78 -18.37
CA VAL A 19 -11.19 -0.45 -18.82
C VAL A 19 -11.67 -0.52 -20.27
N SER A 20 -12.69 0.26 -20.61
CA SER A 20 -13.11 0.43 -22.01
C SER A 20 -12.05 1.20 -22.79
N THR A 21 -11.63 0.70 -23.95
CA THR A 21 -10.70 1.41 -24.83
C THR A 21 -11.26 2.76 -25.29
N ALA A 22 -12.56 2.86 -25.52
CA ALA A 22 -13.21 4.11 -25.90
C ALA A 22 -13.11 5.15 -24.78
N GLU A 23 -13.33 4.73 -23.53
CA GLU A 23 -13.18 5.59 -22.35
C GLU A 23 -11.72 5.98 -22.13
N LEU A 24 -10.80 5.01 -22.25
CA LEU A 24 -9.37 5.21 -22.11
C LEU A 24 -8.86 6.31 -23.03
N VAL A 25 -9.28 6.29 -24.31
CA VAL A 25 -8.90 7.28 -25.32
C VAL A 25 -9.63 8.60 -25.13
N ALA A 26 -10.96 8.59 -25.08
CA ALA A 26 -11.76 9.83 -25.05
C ALA A 26 -11.48 10.70 -23.81
N ARG A 27 -11.01 10.07 -22.73
CA ARG A 27 -10.73 10.73 -21.46
C ARG A 27 -9.26 10.75 -21.11
N GLU A 28 -8.39 10.27 -22.00
CA GLU A 28 -6.93 10.27 -21.84
C GLU A 28 -6.47 9.69 -20.49
N ILE A 29 -7.10 8.60 -20.06
CA ILE A 29 -6.80 7.95 -18.78
C ILE A 29 -5.42 7.27 -18.88
N ARG A 30 -4.64 7.34 -17.80
CA ARG A 30 -3.36 6.62 -17.66
C ARG A 30 -3.48 5.49 -16.64
N ILE A 31 -3.06 4.29 -17.03
CA ILE A 31 -2.91 3.13 -16.13
C ILE A 31 -1.42 2.92 -15.90
N ILE A 32 -0.99 2.96 -14.64
CA ILE A 32 0.42 2.94 -14.26
C ILE A 32 0.61 1.88 -13.19
N GLY A 33 1.54 0.95 -13.40
CA GLY A 33 2.02 0.07 -12.35
C GLY A 33 3.05 0.79 -11.49
N SER A 34 2.99 0.63 -10.16
CA SER A 34 4.03 1.09 -9.26
C SER A 34 4.39 -0.03 -8.30
N PHE A 35 5.67 -0.35 -8.22
CA PHE A 35 6.19 -1.35 -7.31
C PHE A 35 7.26 -0.71 -6.44
N VAL A 36 7.03 -0.75 -5.12
CA VAL A 36 7.87 -0.09 -4.11
C VAL A 36 8.20 1.37 -4.47
N GLY A 37 9.31 1.91 -3.96
CA GLY A 37 9.87 3.22 -4.29
C GLY A 37 11.39 3.12 -4.41
N ASN A 38 12.03 4.23 -4.80
CA ASN A 38 13.49 4.33 -4.81
C ASN A 38 14.05 4.73 -3.43
N PHE A 39 15.37 4.82 -3.30
CA PHE A 39 16.02 5.17 -2.03
C PHE A 39 15.68 6.59 -1.56
N THR A 40 15.58 7.55 -2.47
CA THR A 40 15.14 8.92 -2.17
C THR A 40 13.73 8.93 -1.60
N ASP A 41 12.79 8.19 -2.22
CA ASP A 41 11.42 8.07 -1.72
C ASP A 41 11.40 7.54 -0.28
N LEU A 42 12.24 6.54 0.03
CA LEU A 42 12.38 6.00 1.38
C LEU A 42 12.88 7.06 2.39
N VAL A 43 13.89 7.84 2.01
CA VAL A 43 14.44 8.92 2.85
C VAL A 43 13.37 9.98 3.11
N GLU A 44 12.65 10.41 2.08
CA GLU A 44 11.59 11.41 2.19
C GLU A 44 10.45 10.96 3.11
N VAL A 45 9.98 9.71 2.96
CA VAL A 45 8.92 9.13 3.79
C VAL A 45 9.39 8.94 5.24
N THR A 46 10.65 8.55 5.45
CA THR A 46 11.22 8.45 6.79
C THR A 46 11.29 9.83 7.46
N ASN A 47 11.66 10.88 6.72
CA ASN A 47 11.68 12.24 7.24
C ASN A 47 10.28 12.74 7.64
N LEU A 48 9.23 12.37 6.91
CA LEU A 48 7.84 12.64 7.34
C LEU A 48 7.52 11.97 8.69
N THR A 49 8.03 10.75 8.90
CA THR A 49 7.83 10.02 10.14
C THR A 49 8.61 10.64 11.31
N VAL A 50 9.87 11.05 11.08
CA VAL A 50 10.71 11.73 12.07
C VAL A 50 10.08 13.06 12.54
N ARG A 51 9.46 13.81 11.62
CA ARG A 51 8.76 15.07 11.98
C ARG A 51 7.41 14.85 12.66
N GLY A 52 6.88 13.64 12.65
CA GLY A 52 5.54 13.33 13.16
C GLY A 52 4.40 13.66 12.19
N ASP A 53 4.71 14.06 10.95
CA ASP A 53 3.72 14.34 9.89
C ASP A 53 3.06 13.05 9.37
N LEU A 54 3.73 11.90 9.55
CA LEU A 54 3.26 10.59 9.15
C LEU A 54 3.45 9.58 10.29
N ILE A 55 2.37 8.92 10.71
CA ILE A 55 2.41 7.90 11.77
C ILE A 55 1.94 6.57 11.17
N SER A 56 2.78 5.55 11.26
CA SER A 56 2.41 4.20 10.83
C SER A 56 1.46 3.56 11.85
N LYS A 57 0.32 3.04 11.38
CA LYS A 57 -0.58 2.23 12.21
C LYS A 57 -0.04 0.82 12.29
N VAL A 58 0.39 0.42 13.49
CA VAL A 58 0.98 -0.90 13.74
C VAL A 58 0.26 -1.64 14.85
N SER A 59 0.16 -2.96 14.70
CA SER A 59 -0.18 -3.91 15.76
C SER A 59 1.07 -4.71 16.09
N THR A 60 1.53 -4.63 17.33
CA THR A 60 2.75 -5.33 17.77
C THR A 60 2.42 -6.69 18.35
N TYR A 61 3.23 -7.68 18.00
CA TYR A 61 3.16 -9.05 18.52
C TYR A 61 4.53 -9.46 19.06
N PRO A 62 4.62 -10.16 20.19
CA PRO A 62 5.86 -10.80 20.60
C PRO A 62 6.35 -11.80 19.53
N MET A 63 7.67 -11.97 19.40
CA MET A 63 8.25 -12.88 18.41
C MET A 63 7.71 -14.33 18.52
N ASN A 64 7.46 -14.82 19.73
CA ASN A 64 6.92 -16.16 19.97
C ASN A 64 5.43 -16.31 19.59
N GLU A 65 4.74 -15.22 19.25
CA GLU A 65 3.33 -15.21 18.81
C GLU A 65 3.16 -15.10 17.29
N VAL A 66 4.20 -15.42 16.49
CA VAL A 66 4.16 -15.31 15.02
C VAL A 66 2.94 -15.99 14.39
N ASN A 67 2.54 -17.17 14.88
CA ASN A 67 1.39 -17.89 14.35
C ASN A 67 0.07 -17.13 14.59
N ARG A 68 -0.06 -16.45 15.73
CA ARG A 68 -1.22 -15.60 16.01
C ARG A 68 -1.24 -14.41 15.05
N ALA A 69 -0.10 -13.74 14.84
CA ALA A 69 -0.01 -12.62 13.91
C ALA A 69 -0.41 -13.02 12.47
N LEU A 70 0.02 -14.21 12.01
CA LEU A 70 -0.34 -14.74 10.69
C LEU A 70 -1.84 -15.09 10.59
N HIS A 71 -2.44 -15.68 11.63
CA HIS A 71 -3.88 -15.94 11.64
C HIS A 71 -4.69 -14.64 11.64
N ASP A 72 -4.31 -13.67 12.45
CA ASP A 72 -4.98 -12.36 12.48
C ASP A 72 -4.84 -11.62 11.14
N LEU A 73 -3.70 -11.77 10.44
CA LEU A 73 -3.51 -11.24 9.09
C LEU A 73 -4.45 -11.88 8.08
N ARG A 74 -4.48 -13.22 8.05
CA ARG A 74 -5.35 -13.97 7.14
C ARG A 74 -6.83 -13.65 7.38
N ASP A 75 -7.23 -13.53 8.64
CA ASP A 75 -8.61 -13.26 9.03
C ASP A 75 -8.99 -11.77 8.89
N GLY A 76 -8.08 -10.91 8.41
CA GLY A 76 -8.34 -9.48 8.18
C GLY A 76 -8.47 -8.64 9.45
N LYS A 77 -7.97 -9.13 10.59
CA LYS A 77 -8.09 -8.47 11.92
C LYS A 77 -7.05 -7.37 12.15
N ILE A 78 -6.01 -7.29 11.32
CA ILE A 78 -4.96 -6.29 11.45
C ILE A 78 -5.34 -5.00 10.72
N LEU A 79 -5.41 -3.90 11.47
CA LEU A 79 -5.44 -2.56 10.90
C LEU A 79 -4.01 -2.03 10.71
N GLY A 80 -3.62 -1.79 9.47
CA GLY A 80 -2.27 -1.31 9.13
C GLY A 80 -1.27 -2.45 8.97
N ARG A 81 -0.23 -2.50 9.81
CA ARG A 81 0.84 -3.52 9.74
C ARG A 81 0.97 -4.31 11.04
N ALA A 82 1.15 -5.63 10.95
CA ALA A 82 1.67 -6.41 12.06
C ALA A 82 3.19 -6.27 12.12
N VAL A 83 3.72 -6.09 13.33
CA VAL A 83 5.16 -6.03 13.61
C VAL A 83 5.48 -7.06 14.69
N LEU A 84 6.38 -7.99 14.38
CA LEU A 84 6.95 -8.90 15.37
C LEU A 84 8.08 -8.18 16.09
N VAL A 85 8.01 -8.11 17.42
CA VAL A 85 9.03 -7.50 18.26
C VAL A 85 9.97 -8.61 18.77
N PRO A 86 11.25 -8.61 18.36
CA PRO A 86 12.26 -9.51 18.94
C PRO A 86 12.47 -9.22 20.42
N ASN A 87 12.77 -10.26 21.20
CA ASN A 87 13.32 -10.11 22.55
C ASN A 87 14.77 -9.62 22.50
#